data_AF-A0A0S2TAT4-F1
#
_entry.id   AF-A0A0S2TAT4-F1
#
_cell.length_a   1.000
_cell.length_b   1.000
_cell.length_c   1.000
_cell.angle_alpha   90.00
_cell.angle_beta   90.00
_cell.angle_gamma   90.00
#
_symmetry.space_group_name_H-M   'P 1'
#
loop_
_entity.id
_entity.type
_entity.pdbx_description
1 polymer ?
#
loop_
_entity_poly.entity_id
_entity_poly.type
_entity_poly.pdbx_seq_one_letter_code
_entity_poly.pdbx_strand_id
1 'polypeptide(L)'
;MADLIAEIDQDEKGVPILLKQYLKLGGQVLEFNVDDPFSNALDGLIMVDLMATDRRTLSKYMGPAGMERFYKYRRDMAATASAA
;
A
#
# COMPACT_ATOMS: atom_id res chain seq x y z
N MET A 1 -16.57 -1.19 1.44
CA MET A 1 -15.16 -1.47 1.88
C MET A 1 -14.70 -0.46 2.93
N ALA A 2 -15.15 0.81 2.90
CA ALA A 2 -15.00 1.72 4.03
C ALA A 2 -15.83 1.30 5.27
N ASP A 3 -16.94 0.59 5.05
CA ASP A 3 -17.89 0.23 6.12
C ASP A 3 -17.35 -0.79 7.13
N LEU A 4 -16.47 -1.70 6.70
CA LEU A 4 -15.86 -2.71 7.59
C LEU A 4 -14.85 -2.11 8.57
N ILE A 5 -14.21 -0.99 8.21
CA ILE A 5 -13.29 -0.29 9.11
C ILE A 5 -14.07 0.59 10.10
N ALA A 6 -15.26 1.07 9.71
CA ALA A 6 -16.14 1.86 10.57
C ALA A 6 -16.82 1.00 11.66
N GLU A 7 -17.11 -0.28 11.40
CA GLU A 7 -17.66 -1.20 12.42
C GLU A 7 -16.67 -1.55 13.53
N ILE A 8 -15.37 -1.47 13.29
CA ILE A 8 -14.33 -1.73 14.29
C ILE A 8 -14.12 -0.52 15.22
N ASP A 9 -14.47 0.68 14.75
CA ASP A 9 -14.27 1.93 15.48
C ASP A 9 -15.60 2.34 16.16
N GLN A 10 -15.84 1.82 17.36
CA GLN A 10 -16.96 2.25 18.22
C GLN A 10 -16.88 3.74 18.64
N ASP A 11 -15.83 4.46 18.23
CA ASP A 11 -15.40 5.76 18.77
C ASP A 11 -15.41 6.90 17.73
N GLU A 12 -16.03 6.71 16.55
CA GLU A 12 -16.23 7.72 15.49
C GLU A 12 -14.94 8.43 14.99
N LYS A 13 -13.75 7.85 15.18
CA LYS A 13 -12.48 8.47 14.80
C LYS A 13 -12.13 8.31 13.32
N GLY A 14 -12.80 7.40 12.62
CA GLY A 14 -12.63 7.19 11.19
C GLY A 14 -11.28 6.56 10.83
N VAL A 15 -11.04 6.34 9.53
CA VAL A 15 -9.84 5.61 9.06
C VAL A 15 -8.56 6.31 9.54
N PRO A 16 -7.66 5.61 10.28
CA PRO A 16 -6.39 6.16 10.73
C PRO A 16 -5.59 6.76 9.57
N ILE A 17 -4.94 7.90 9.80
CA ILE A 17 -4.29 8.67 8.72
C ILE A 17 -3.25 7.85 7.95
N LEU A 18 -2.54 6.95 8.63
CA LEU A 18 -1.57 6.05 8.00
C LEU A 18 -2.27 5.07 7.05
N LEU A 19 -3.33 4.42 7.50
CA LEU A 19 -4.13 3.52 6.66
C LEU A 19 -4.68 4.28 5.44
N LYS A 20 -5.17 5.52 5.66
CA LYS A 20 -5.64 6.38 4.57
C LYS A 20 -4.54 6.73 3.55
N GLN A 21 -3.28 6.89 3.97
CA GLN A 21 -2.16 7.14 3.06
C GLN A 21 -1.85 5.91 2.19
N TYR A 22 -1.84 4.71 2.79
CA TYR A 22 -1.62 3.48 2.02
C TYR A 22 -2.76 3.20 1.04
N LEU A 23 -4.01 3.43 1.43
CA LEU A 23 -5.15 3.32 0.52
C LEU A 23 -5.05 4.31 -0.66
N LYS A 24 -4.58 5.54 -0.42
CA LYS A 24 -4.33 6.54 -1.50
C LYS A 24 -3.23 6.12 -2.47
N LEU A 25 -2.29 5.28 -2.04
CA LEU A 25 -1.27 4.70 -2.92
C LEU A 25 -1.81 3.58 -3.82
N GLY A 26 -3.10 3.23 -3.69
CA GLY A 26 -3.68 2.03 -4.30
C GLY A 26 -3.46 0.78 -3.45
N GLY A 27 -3.13 0.95 -2.16
CA GLY A 27 -2.97 -0.15 -1.24
C GLY A 27 -4.26 -0.93 -1.04
N GLN A 28 -4.15 -2.24 -1.11
CA GLN A 28 -5.21 -3.19 -0.80
C GLN A 28 -4.89 -3.82 0.55
N VAL A 29 -5.83 -3.67 1.50
CA VAL A 29 -5.72 -4.37 2.78
C VAL A 29 -6.06 -5.84 2.54
N LEU A 30 -5.13 -6.71 2.89
CA LEU A 30 -5.27 -8.15 2.73
C LEU A 30 -5.82 -8.79 4.01
N GLU A 31 -5.24 -8.45 5.16
CA GLU A 31 -5.59 -9.07 6.43
C GLU A 31 -5.31 -8.12 7.60
N PHE A 32 -6.08 -8.27 8.67
CA PHE A 32 -5.82 -7.66 9.97
C PHE A 32 -5.60 -8.77 10.99
N ASN A 33 -4.55 -8.64 11.79
CA ASN A 33 -4.26 -9.52 12.91
C ASN A 33 -4.36 -8.72 14.21
N VAL A 34 -4.89 -9.35 15.27
CA VAL A 34 -4.83 -8.79 16.62
C VAL A 34 -3.78 -9.59 17.38
N ASP A 35 -2.69 -8.93 17.75
CA ASP A 35 -1.60 -9.54 18.52
C ASP A 35 -1.86 -9.33 20.03
N ASP A 36 -2.45 -10.34 20.66
CA ASP A 36 -2.69 -10.37 22.11
C ASP A 36 -1.38 -10.22 22.93
N PRO A 37 -0.27 -10.92 22.61
CA PRO A 37 1.03 -10.68 23.25
C PRO A 37 1.52 -9.23 23.20
N PHE A 38 1.15 -8.45 22.18
CA PHE A 38 1.52 -7.05 22.02
C PHE A 38 0.40 -6.08 22.42
N SER A 39 -0.28 -6.37 23.54
CA SER A 39 -1.32 -5.51 24.12
C SER A 39 -2.55 -5.32 23.19
N ASN A 40 -2.98 -6.40 22.52
CA ASN A 40 -4.08 -6.41 21.55
C ASN A 40 -3.85 -5.40 20.41
N ALA A 41 -2.61 -5.25 19.95
CA ALA A 41 -2.32 -4.36 18.83
C ALA A 41 -2.94 -4.90 17.54
N LEU A 42 -3.57 -4.00 16.78
CA LEU A 42 -4.11 -4.30 15.47
C LEU A 42 -3.03 -4.10 14.41
N ASP A 43 -2.48 -5.20 13.90
CA ASP A 43 -1.58 -5.23 12.77
C ASP A 43 -2.35 -5.38 11.47
N GLY A 44 -1.96 -4.65 10.43
CA GLY A 44 -2.61 -4.70 9.11
C GLY A 44 -1.61 -5.00 8.01
N LEU A 45 -1.86 -6.05 7.22
CA LEU A 45 -1.10 -6.35 6.01
C LEU A 45 -1.71 -5.60 4.82
N ILE A 46 -0.90 -4.73 4.20
CA ILE A 46 -1.33 -3.95 3.04
C ILE A 46 -0.38 -4.21 1.86
N MET A 47 -0.96 -4.59 0.73
CA MET A 47 -0.25 -4.77 -0.53
C MET A 47 -0.42 -3.53 -1.42
N VAL A 48 0.67 -3.02 -1.98
CA VAL A 48 0.64 -1.87 -2.91
C VAL A 48 1.31 -2.29 -4.22
N ASP A 49 0.58 -2.21 -5.33
CA ASP A 49 1.18 -2.31 -6.66
C ASP A 49 1.62 -0.93 -7.14
N LEU A 50 2.93 -0.71 -7.13
CA LEU A 50 3.55 0.55 -7.57
C LEU A 50 3.33 0.86 -9.05
N MET A 51 2.98 -0.12 -9.88
CA MET A 51 2.63 0.12 -11.29
C MET A 51 1.21 0.65 -11.46
N ALA A 52 0.31 0.33 -10.51
CA ALA A 52 -1.05 0.84 -10.46
C ALA A 52 -1.14 2.20 -9.73
N THR A 53 -0.12 2.55 -8.94
CA THR A 53 -0.04 3.85 -8.25
C THR A 53 0.09 5.01 -9.25
N ASP A 54 -0.61 6.12 -8.97
CA ASP A 54 -0.49 7.37 -9.73
C ASP A 54 0.98 7.86 -9.78
N ARG A 55 1.43 8.20 -11.00
CA ARG A 55 2.82 8.58 -11.28
C ARG A 55 3.25 9.83 -10.52
N ARG A 56 2.34 10.80 -10.32
CA ARG A 56 2.64 12.02 -9.55
C ARG A 56 2.86 11.69 -8.08
N THR A 57 2.06 10.78 -7.54
CA THR A 57 2.20 10.28 -6.17
C THR A 57 3.51 9.50 -6.03
N LEU A 58 3.78 8.55 -6.91
CA LEU A 58 5.02 7.75 -6.88
C LEU A 58 6.27 8.64 -6.98
N SER A 59 6.26 9.66 -7.84
CA SER A 59 7.36 10.62 -7.98
C SER A 59 7.60 11.46 -6.73
N LYS A 60 6.58 11.71 -5.88
CA LYS A 60 6.76 12.41 -4.60
C LYS A 60 7.51 11.57 -3.58
N TYR A 61 7.29 10.24 -3.59
CA TYR A 61 7.92 9.32 -2.65
C TYR A 61 9.32 8.89 -3.10
N MET A 62 9.50 8.55 -4.37
CA MET A 62 10.77 8.01 -4.89
C MET A 62 11.71 9.08 -5.48
N GLY A 63 11.18 10.27 -5.74
CA GLY A 63 11.84 11.29 -6.55
C GLY A 63 11.90 10.93 -8.06
N PRO A 64 12.20 11.91 -8.93
CA PRO A 64 12.22 11.68 -10.39
C PRO A 64 13.22 10.59 -10.81
N ALA A 65 14.44 10.64 -10.28
CA ALA A 65 15.47 9.66 -10.60
C ALA A 65 15.15 8.25 -10.06
N GLY A 66 14.52 8.14 -8.89
CA GLY A 66 14.10 6.85 -8.34
C GLY A 66 13.00 6.21 -9.19
N MET A 67 12.05 7.02 -9.64
CA MET A 67 10.98 6.58 -10.54
C MET A 67 11.53 6.09 -11.89
N GLU A 68 12.48 6.81 -12.50
CA GLU A 68 13.12 6.35 -13.74
C GLU A 68 13.84 5.01 -13.58
N ARG A 69 14.59 4.83 -12.48
CA ARG A 69 15.24 3.55 -12.17
C ARG A 69 14.23 2.42 -12.00
N PHE A 70 13.12 2.67 -11.32
CA PHE A 70 12.06 1.68 -11.12
C PHE A 70 11.43 1.23 -12.45
N TYR A 71 11.06 2.16 -13.32
CA TYR A 71 10.48 1.81 -14.63
C TYR A 71 11.50 1.15 -15.57
N LYS A 72 12.79 1.52 -15.47
CA LYS A 72 13.85 0.79 -16.19
C LYS A 72 13.92 -0.66 -15.71
N TYR A 73 14.06 -0.87 -14.41
CA TYR A 73 14.11 -2.20 -13.82
C TYR A 73 12.91 -3.08 -14.21
N ARG A 74 11.68 -2.54 -14.13
CA ARG A 74 10.47 -3.28 -14.52
C ARG A 74 10.45 -3.66 -16.00
N ARG A 75 10.92 -2.78 -16.89
CA ARG A 75 11.03 -3.05 -18.32
C ARG A 75 12.02 -4.17 -18.60
N ASP A 76 13.19 -4.12 -17.96
CA ASP A 76 14.25 -5.11 -18.13
C ASP A 76 13.80 -6.49 -17.60
N MET A 77 13.10 -6.52 -16.47
CA MET A 77 12.47 -7.75 -15.95
C MET A 77 11.42 -8.33 -16.91
N ALA A 78 10.53 -7.49 -17.47
CA ALA A 78 9.50 -7.95 -18.40
C ALA A 78 10.11 -8.51 -19.69
N ALA A 79 11.19 -7.89 -20.20
CA ALA A 79 11.93 -8.38 -21.35
C ALA A 79 12.59 -9.74 -21.07
N THR A 80 13.12 -9.94 -19.85
CA THR A 80 13.75 -11.21 -19.44
C THR A 80 12.70 -12.32 -19.28
N ALA A 81 11.55 -12.02 -18.70
CA ALA A 81 10.46 -12.98 -18.51
C ALA A 81 9.78 -13.41 -19.82
N SER A 82 9.85 -12.59 -20.88
CA SER A 82 9.33 -12.94 -22.21
C SER A 82 10.33 -13.73 -23.07
N ALA A 83 11.60 -13.82 -22.66
CA ALA A 83 12.65 -14.52 -23.38
C ALA A 83 12.93 -15.93 -22.82
N ALA A 84 12.23 -16.32 -21.74
CA ALA A 84 12.24 -17.64 -21.12
C ALA A 84 10.92 -18.37 -21.40
#